data_AF-G1S1P8-F1
#
_entry.id   AF-G1S1P8-F1
#
_cell.length_a   1.000
_cell.length_b   1.000
_cell.length_c   1.000
_cell.angle_alpha   90.00
_cell.angle_beta   90.00
_cell.angle_gamma   90.00
#
_symmetry.space_group_name_H-M   'P 1'
#
loop_
_entity.id
_entity.type
_entity.pdbx_description
1 polymer ?
#
loop_
_entity_poly.entity_id
_entity_poly.type
_entity_poly.pdbx_seq_one_letter_code
_entity_poly.pdbx_strand_id
1 'polypeptide(L)'
;MLNRKTSHFLGMRVQSELEHLSELRREAGKDRSSVRGLAARTRASVRTQSTTTTAAAAAAAAKADEDPGANLFPPPLPRPRICMWKYLDIHSMHQLEKTTNAEEMREVLAELLELGCPEQNLRDAITLDLFCHALIFCRQQGFSLEQTSAACALLQDLHKACIATPLGNVEECYRYFTNVLFCHGVRRPPFSIDLFKEEQLLALEDYVVNTYFRHFKLYKYVFTPQVRLDLSLTYMGLQPPKLWPESEMEKEESKEVEEQAVTLQEKELETVAPPEPEPSHIHVLRAYIKTQVNKELEQLQRLVEERLKASEERLSSKLTALEQPFQLPPGKSKSKTK
;
A
#
# COMPACT_ATOMS: atom_id res chain seq x y z
N MET A 1 -48.77 9.98 -2.56
CA MET A 1 -48.28 11.33 -2.96
C MET A 1 -47.44 11.93 -1.83
N LEU A 2 -46.16 11.54 -1.77
CA LEU A 2 -45.03 12.16 -1.08
C LEU A 2 -43.84 11.73 -1.95
N ASN A 3 -42.90 12.53 -2.45
CA ASN A 3 -42.08 13.50 -1.73
C ASN A 3 -41.27 14.32 -2.77
N ARG A 4 -41.78 15.49 -3.20
CA ARG A 4 -41.06 16.39 -4.15
C ARG A 4 -40.34 17.55 -3.43
N LYS A 5 -40.53 17.69 -2.11
CA LYS A 5 -40.04 18.84 -1.32
C LYS A 5 -38.67 18.60 -0.67
N THR A 6 -38.27 17.37 -0.41
CA THR A 6 -36.95 17.06 0.19
C THR A 6 -35.77 17.22 -0.77
N SER A 7 -35.99 17.02 -2.07
CA SER A 7 -34.94 17.19 -3.09
C SER A 7 -34.52 18.67 -3.26
N HIS A 8 -35.46 19.61 -3.15
CA HIS A 8 -35.17 21.03 -3.27
C HIS A 8 -34.37 21.57 -2.07
N PHE A 9 -34.64 21.05 -0.87
CA PHE A 9 -33.92 21.48 0.34
C PHE A 9 -32.49 20.94 0.41
N LEU A 10 -32.27 19.72 -0.10
CA LEU A 10 -30.92 19.15 -0.21
C LEU A 10 -30.09 19.87 -1.28
N GLY A 11 -30.71 20.23 -2.42
CA GLY A 11 -30.05 20.97 -3.49
C GLY A 11 -29.59 22.38 -3.08
N MET A 12 -30.41 23.10 -2.29
CA MET A 12 -30.03 24.44 -1.81
C MET A 12 -28.93 24.42 -0.76
N ARG A 13 -28.87 23.38 0.10
CA ARG A 13 -27.81 23.26 1.10
C ARG A 13 -26.43 22.98 0.46
N VAL A 14 -26.40 22.14 -0.56
CA VAL A 14 -25.15 21.81 -1.29
C VAL A 14 -24.63 23.01 -2.10
N GLN A 15 -25.52 23.84 -2.66
CA GLN A 15 -25.11 25.07 -3.35
C GLN A 15 -24.54 26.11 -2.38
N SER A 16 -25.15 26.29 -1.22
CA SER A 16 -24.66 27.24 -0.20
C SER A 16 -23.30 26.84 0.38
N GLU A 17 -23.04 25.53 0.58
CA GLU A 17 -21.72 25.05 1.04
C GLU A 17 -20.63 25.22 -0.03
N LEU A 18 -20.98 25.06 -1.31
CA LEU A 18 -20.05 25.26 -2.43
C LEU A 18 -19.70 26.75 -2.64
N GLU A 19 -20.68 27.64 -2.46
CA GLU A 19 -20.46 29.09 -2.51
C GLU A 19 -19.55 29.55 -1.36
N HIS A 20 -19.78 29.05 -0.14
CA HIS A 20 -18.96 29.38 1.03
C HIS A 20 -17.50 28.90 0.89
N LEU A 21 -17.26 27.73 0.28
CA LEU A 21 -15.90 27.25 -0.03
C LEU A 21 -15.22 28.07 -1.13
N SER A 22 -15.99 28.64 -2.07
CA SER A 22 -15.47 29.49 -3.14
C SER A 22 -15.09 30.90 -2.65
N GLU A 23 -15.80 31.43 -1.65
CA GLU A 23 -15.47 32.70 -1.00
C GLU A 23 -14.21 32.57 -0.13
N LEU A 24 -14.08 31.47 0.62
CA LEU A 24 -12.91 31.19 1.46
C LEU A 24 -11.63 31.00 0.61
N ARG A 25 -11.77 30.48 -0.62
CA ARG A 25 -10.68 30.38 -1.61
C ARG A 25 -10.30 31.73 -2.22
N ARG A 26 -11.25 32.68 -2.31
CA ARG A 26 -10.99 34.04 -2.80
C ARG A 26 -10.32 34.91 -1.74
N GLU A 27 -10.60 34.71 -0.46
CA GLU A 27 -9.92 35.42 0.65
C GLU A 27 -8.45 34.98 0.79
N ALA A 28 -8.14 33.68 0.66
CA ALA A 28 -6.77 33.19 0.71
C ALA A 28 -5.86 33.72 -0.44
N GLY A 29 -6.45 34.25 -1.52
CA GLY A 29 -5.74 34.87 -2.63
C GLY A 29 -5.38 36.35 -2.44
N LYS A 30 -5.96 37.02 -1.43
CA LYS A 30 -5.80 38.47 -1.21
C LYS A 30 -4.64 38.84 -0.29
N ASP A 31 -4.13 37.91 0.51
CA ASP A 31 -3.09 38.17 1.51
C ASP A 31 -1.63 38.02 1.01
N ARG A 32 -1.40 37.88 -0.31
CA ARG A 32 -0.06 37.73 -0.88
C ARG A 32 0.44 38.87 -1.75
N SER A 33 -0.28 39.99 -1.83
CA SER A 33 0.13 41.15 -2.63
C SER A 33 0.40 42.39 -1.79
N SER A 34 1.46 42.39 -0.97
CA SER A 34 2.05 43.65 -0.48
C SER A 34 3.43 43.43 0.15
N VAL A 35 4.49 43.34 -0.67
CA VAL A 35 5.80 43.98 -0.38
C VAL A 35 6.50 44.26 -1.72
N ARG A 36 6.39 45.50 -2.23
CA ARG A 36 7.26 46.02 -3.30
C ARG A 36 7.58 47.49 -3.02
N GLY A 37 8.88 47.78 -2.95
CA GLY A 37 9.50 49.11 -2.92
C GLY A 37 10.64 49.14 -1.88
N LEU A 38 11.85 49.66 -2.12
CA LEU A 38 12.42 50.38 -3.27
C LEU A 38 13.95 50.48 -3.07
N ALA A 39 14.67 50.88 -4.13
CA ALA A 39 16.01 51.53 -4.15
C ALA A 39 17.27 50.66 -3.93
N ALA A 40 18.40 50.86 -4.60
CA ALA A 40 18.76 51.66 -5.77
C ALA A 40 20.04 51.13 -6.44
N ARG A 41 20.23 51.59 -7.68
CA ARG A 41 21.35 51.45 -8.60
C ARG A 41 22.75 51.48 -7.97
N THR A 42 23.65 50.61 -8.45
CA THR A 42 24.93 51.06 -9.02
C THR A 42 25.39 50.09 -10.12
N ARG A 43 25.90 50.68 -11.20
CA ARG A 43 26.31 50.07 -12.46
C ARG A 43 27.81 49.77 -12.38
N ALA A 44 28.24 48.54 -12.64
CA ALA A 44 29.63 48.25 -13.01
C ALA A 44 29.67 47.06 -13.97
N SER A 45 30.17 47.34 -15.16
CA SER A 45 30.41 46.41 -16.25
C SER A 45 31.80 45.80 -16.08
N VAL A 46 31.93 44.49 -15.91
CA VAL A 46 33.15 43.75 -16.28
C VAL A 46 32.75 42.36 -16.79
N ARG A 47 33.20 42.08 -18.00
CA ARG A 47 33.18 40.78 -18.68
C ARG A 47 34.45 40.04 -18.32
N THR A 48 34.36 38.89 -17.65
CA THR A 48 35.44 37.90 -17.58
C THR A 48 34.87 36.49 -17.52
N GLN A 49 35.49 35.62 -18.31
CA GLN A 49 35.20 34.20 -18.45
C GLN A 49 35.75 33.41 -17.25
N SER A 50 35.28 32.16 -17.15
CA SER A 50 35.88 31.05 -16.41
C SER A 50 35.63 31.02 -14.90
N THR A 51 34.83 30.04 -14.45
CA THR A 51 35.36 28.87 -13.72
C THR A 51 34.22 27.93 -13.31
N THR A 52 34.30 26.73 -13.88
CA THR A 52 33.78 25.47 -13.39
C THR A 52 34.30 25.17 -11.98
N THR A 53 33.62 25.66 -10.93
CA THR A 53 33.98 25.29 -9.53
C THR A 53 32.82 25.30 -8.54
N THR A 54 31.56 25.45 -8.97
CA THR A 54 30.39 25.44 -8.06
C THR A 54 29.53 24.17 -8.14
N ALA A 55 29.76 23.28 -9.11
CA ALA A 55 29.11 21.97 -9.16
C ALA A 55 29.84 20.88 -8.33
N ALA A 56 31.14 21.04 -8.09
CA ALA A 56 31.94 20.10 -7.30
C ALA A 56 31.72 20.25 -5.78
N ALA A 57 31.37 21.45 -5.30
CA ALA A 57 31.10 21.69 -3.88
C ALA A 57 29.76 21.11 -3.40
N ALA A 58 28.76 20.99 -4.30
CA ALA A 58 27.51 20.29 -4.01
C ALA A 58 27.66 18.75 -4.03
N ALA A 59 28.67 18.23 -4.73
CA ALA A 59 28.98 16.80 -4.77
C ALA A 59 29.88 16.35 -3.59
N ALA A 60 30.60 17.28 -2.95
CA ALA A 60 31.52 16.98 -1.84
C ALA A 60 30.86 17.03 -0.44
N ALA A 61 29.66 17.61 -0.32
CA ALA A 61 28.89 17.64 0.94
C ALA A 61 28.03 16.38 1.19
N ALA A 62 28.01 15.42 0.25
CA ALA A 62 27.34 14.13 0.38
C ALA A 62 28.29 13.01 0.85
N LYS A 63 29.38 13.38 1.53
CA LYS A 63 30.40 12.47 2.08
C LYS A 63 30.60 12.76 3.56
N ALA A 64 29.50 12.77 4.31
CA ALA A 64 29.52 12.84 5.76
C ALA A 64 28.63 11.71 6.30
N ASP A 65 29.28 10.69 6.86
CA ASP A 65 28.71 9.69 7.76
C ASP A 65 27.51 8.89 7.24
N GLU A 66 27.73 8.03 6.25
CA GLU A 66 26.86 6.88 6.03
C GLU A 66 27.31 5.75 6.98
N ASP A 67 26.68 5.71 8.16
CA ASP A 67 26.59 4.51 8.99
C ASP A 67 26.20 3.32 8.10
N PRO A 68 26.91 2.16 8.13
CA PRO A 68 26.57 1.00 7.29
C PRO A 68 25.29 0.28 7.75
N GLY A 69 24.41 0.97 8.48
CA GLY A 69 23.03 0.59 8.65
C GLY A 69 22.30 0.76 7.33
N ALA A 70 21.93 -0.35 6.71
CA ALA A 70 21.14 -0.40 5.49
C ALA A 70 20.11 0.74 5.43
N ASN A 71 20.20 1.61 4.42
CA ASN A 71 19.14 2.55 4.11
C ASN A 71 17.84 1.75 3.90
N LEU A 72 17.05 1.58 4.96
CA LEU A 72 15.80 0.82 4.95
C LEU A 72 14.72 1.50 4.09
N PHE A 73 14.98 2.76 3.72
CA PHE A 73 14.10 3.53 2.87
C PHE A 73 14.37 3.21 1.40
N PRO A 74 13.31 2.89 0.63
CA PRO A 74 13.45 2.67 -0.79
C PRO A 74 14.00 3.93 -1.47
N PRO A 75 14.85 3.79 -2.51
CA PRO A 75 15.28 4.95 -3.28
C PRO A 75 14.06 5.68 -3.86
N PRO A 76 14.07 7.02 -3.93
CA PRO A 76 12.94 7.76 -4.46
C PRO A 76 12.67 7.34 -5.91
N LEU A 77 11.40 7.15 -6.23
CA LEU A 77 10.98 6.80 -7.59
C LEU A 77 11.49 7.84 -8.61
N PRO A 78 11.93 7.40 -9.80
CA PRO A 78 12.41 8.31 -10.83
C PRO A 78 11.32 9.31 -11.22
N ARG A 79 11.73 10.50 -11.69
CA ARG A 79 10.76 11.48 -12.19
C ARG A 79 10.18 10.98 -13.52
N PRO A 80 8.86 11.11 -13.75
CA PRO A 80 8.24 10.73 -15.00
C PRO A 80 8.83 11.58 -16.14
N ARG A 81 9.19 10.91 -17.23
CA ARG A 81 9.76 11.51 -18.45
C ARG A 81 9.09 10.87 -19.66
N ILE A 82 9.26 11.49 -20.81
CA ILE A 82 8.79 10.96 -22.08
C ILE A 82 9.55 9.67 -22.40
N CYS A 83 8.82 8.57 -22.59
CA CYS A 83 9.35 7.23 -22.83
C CYS A 83 9.51 6.81 -24.31
N MET A 84 9.35 7.74 -25.27
CA MET A 84 9.47 7.44 -26.70
C MET A 84 10.91 7.04 -27.07
N TRP A 85 11.09 5.89 -27.75
CA TRP A 85 12.40 5.37 -28.21
C TRP A 85 13.43 5.19 -27.09
N LYS A 86 12.98 4.97 -25.84
CA LYS A 86 13.88 4.91 -24.68
C LYS A 86 14.68 3.60 -24.61
N TYR A 87 14.03 2.49 -24.93
CA TYR A 87 14.59 1.13 -24.85
C TYR A 87 14.47 0.36 -26.15
N LEU A 88 13.43 0.64 -26.93
CA LEU A 88 13.20 0.06 -28.25
C LEU A 88 13.39 1.16 -29.28
N ASP A 89 14.45 1.06 -30.07
CA ASP A 89 14.77 2.01 -31.15
C ASP A 89 13.83 1.84 -32.35
N ILE A 90 13.88 2.80 -33.28
CA ILE A 90 13.09 2.79 -34.52
C ILE A 90 13.36 1.50 -35.31
N HIS A 91 14.62 1.08 -35.42
CA HIS A 91 14.99 -0.14 -36.12
C HIS A 91 14.44 -1.40 -35.44
N SER A 92 14.57 -1.47 -34.12
CA SER A 92 14.05 -2.56 -33.29
C SER A 92 12.54 -2.70 -33.42
N MET A 93 11.82 -1.58 -33.42
CA MET A 93 10.36 -1.58 -33.59
C MET A 93 9.93 -2.02 -34.99
N HIS A 94 10.64 -1.61 -36.03
CA HIS A 94 10.35 -2.10 -37.39
C HIS A 94 10.69 -3.58 -37.58
N GLN A 95 11.69 -4.10 -36.87
CA GLN A 95 11.94 -5.55 -36.84
C GLN A 95 10.78 -6.26 -36.14
N LEU A 96 10.34 -5.75 -34.99
CA LEU A 96 9.20 -6.28 -34.25
C LEU A 96 7.88 -6.13 -35.01
N GLU A 97 7.69 -5.14 -35.87
CA GLU A 97 6.47 -5.01 -36.68
C GLU A 97 6.36 -6.10 -37.75
N LYS A 98 7.51 -6.57 -38.26
CA LYS A 98 7.56 -7.60 -39.31
C LYS A 98 7.27 -9.00 -38.79
N THR A 99 7.40 -9.24 -37.48
CA THR A 99 7.18 -10.57 -36.89
C THR A 99 5.69 -10.86 -36.80
N THR A 100 5.22 -11.86 -37.55
CA THR A 100 3.82 -12.32 -37.49
C THR A 100 3.66 -13.48 -36.50
N ASN A 101 4.70 -14.29 -36.32
CA ASN A 101 4.70 -15.42 -35.39
C ASN A 101 5.08 -14.98 -33.96
N ALA A 102 4.46 -15.60 -32.96
CA ALA A 102 4.73 -15.31 -31.55
C ALA A 102 6.12 -15.78 -31.11
N GLU A 103 6.64 -16.85 -31.72
CA GLU A 103 7.98 -17.38 -31.44
C GLU A 103 9.07 -16.46 -31.99
N GLU A 104 8.94 -16.00 -33.25
CA GLU A 104 9.86 -15.03 -33.85
C GLU A 104 9.88 -13.70 -33.07
N MET A 105 8.71 -13.24 -32.60
CA MET A 105 8.62 -12.05 -31.75
C MET A 105 9.37 -12.24 -30.42
N ARG A 106 9.30 -13.43 -29.82
CA ARG A 106 10.04 -13.76 -28.60
C ARG A 106 11.55 -13.76 -28.82
N GLU A 107 12.02 -14.34 -29.92
CA GLU A 107 13.46 -14.36 -30.25
C GLU A 107 14.00 -12.94 -30.46
N VAL A 108 13.34 -12.13 -31.28
CA VAL A 108 13.76 -10.74 -31.53
C VAL A 108 13.73 -9.92 -30.23
N LEU A 109 12.72 -10.11 -29.37
CA LEU A 109 12.69 -9.43 -28.07
C LEU A 109 13.82 -9.89 -27.13
N ALA A 110 14.16 -11.18 -27.13
CA ALA A 110 15.26 -11.70 -26.31
C ALA A 110 16.61 -11.09 -26.72
N GLU A 111 16.84 -10.94 -28.03
CA GLU A 111 18.02 -10.25 -28.56
C GLU A 111 18.04 -8.77 -28.17
N LEU A 112 16.90 -8.07 -28.30
CA LEU A 112 16.80 -6.63 -28.02
C LEU A 112 16.91 -6.27 -26.53
N LEU A 113 16.46 -7.16 -25.65
CA LEU A 113 16.53 -6.96 -24.20
C LEU A 113 17.83 -7.50 -23.59
N GLU A 114 18.74 -8.04 -24.42
CA GLU A 114 20.00 -8.67 -24.02
C GLU A 114 19.79 -9.76 -22.95
N LEU A 115 18.70 -10.53 -23.06
CA LEU A 115 18.35 -11.55 -22.07
C LEU A 115 19.21 -12.81 -22.31
N GLY A 116 20.00 -13.19 -21.31
CA GLY A 116 20.83 -14.39 -21.36
C GLY A 116 19.97 -15.63 -21.24
N CYS A 117 19.64 -16.27 -22.36
CA CYS A 117 18.92 -17.55 -22.47
C CYS A 117 17.70 -17.67 -21.53
N PRO A 118 16.47 -17.34 -22.00
CA PRO A 118 15.27 -17.37 -21.16
C PRO A 118 14.98 -18.76 -20.55
N GLU A 119 15.50 -19.84 -21.14
CA GLU A 119 15.37 -21.21 -20.63
C GLU A 119 16.13 -21.46 -19.31
N GLN A 120 17.18 -20.68 -19.02
CA GLN A 120 18.06 -20.88 -17.86
C GLN A 120 17.70 -19.94 -16.70
N ASN A 121 17.13 -18.77 -17.00
CA ASN A 121 16.78 -17.77 -16.01
C ASN A 121 15.26 -17.52 -15.98
N LEU A 122 14.59 -17.97 -14.90
CA LEU A 122 13.15 -17.76 -14.71
C LEU A 122 12.74 -16.28 -14.76
N ARG A 123 13.61 -15.37 -14.26
CA ARG A 123 13.37 -13.92 -14.30
C ARG A 123 13.33 -13.38 -15.73
N ASP A 124 14.21 -13.89 -16.58
CA ASP A 124 14.33 -13.47 -17.97
C ASP A 124 13.14 -14.00 -18.77
N ALA A 125 12.73 -15.25 -18.53
CA ALA A 125 11.50 -15.81 -19.11
C ALA A 125 10.25 -14.99 -18.75
N ILE A 126 10.08 -14.63 -17.47
CA ILE A 126 8.93 -13.83 -17.01
C ILE A 126 8.97 -12.43 -17.61
N THR A 127 10.15 -11.83 -17.73
CA THR A 127 10.33 -10.51 -18.34
C THR A 127 9.98 -10.55 -19.83
N LEU A 128 10.47 -11.57 -20.55
CA LEU A 128 10.16 -11.79 -21.96
C LEU A 128 8.65 -11.97 -22.17
N ASP A 129 8.01 -12.80 -21.34
CA ASP A 129 6.57 -13.01 -21.38
C ASP A 129 5.80 -11.71 -21.16
N LEU A 130 6.20 -10.91 -20.18
CA LEU A 130 5.57 -9.61 -19.90
C LEU A 130 5.58 -8.70 -21.14
N PHE A 131 6.72 -8.59 -21.83
CA PHE A 131 6.84 -7.77 -23.03
C PHE A 131 6.11 -8.35 -24.24
N CYS A 132 6.14 -9.68 -24.42
CA CYS A 132 5.40 -10.34 -25.50
C CYS A 132 3.90 -10.06 -25.41
N HIS A 133 3.32 -10.24 -24.21
CA HIS A 133 1.89 -9.96 -24.01
C HIS A 133 1.58 -8.47 -24.17
N ALA A 134 2.47 -7.58 -23.74
CA ALA A 134 2.31 -6.13 -23.95
C ALA A 134 2.33 -5.74 -25.43
N LEU A 135 3.20 -6.35 -26.24
CA LEU A 135 3.22 -6.13 -27.69
C LEU A 135 1.95 -6.66 -28.36
N ILE A 136 1.49 -7.86 -27.97
CA ILE A 136 0.23 -8.43 -28.49
C ILE A 136 -0.93 -7.49 -28.19
N PHE A 137 -1.01 -6.96 -26.97
CA PHE A 137 -2.02 -5.96 -26.59
C PHE A 137 -1.93 -4.70 -27.45
N CYS A 138 -0.73 -4.13 -27.63
CA CYS A 138 -0.54 -2.92 -28.45
C CYS A 138 -0.98 -3.14 -29.91
N ARG A 139 -0.68 -4.32 -30.47
CA ARG A 139 -1.14 -4.72 -31.81
C ARG A 139 -2.67 -4.84 -31.89
N GLN A 140 -3.31 -5.44 -30.89
CA GLN A 140 -4.76 -5.57 -30.82
C GLN A 140 -5.48 -4.21 -30.72
N GLN A 141 -4.88 -3.26 -30.03
CA GLN A 141 -5.39 -1.89 -29.92
C GLN A 141 -5.05 -0.99 -31.12
N GLY A 142 -4.28 -1.49 -32.09
CA GLY A 142 -3.87 -0.74 -33.28
C GLY A 142 -2.97 0.46 -32.96
N PHE A 143 -2.08 0.34 -31.98
CA PHE A 143 -1.15 1.41 -31.61
C PHE A 143 -0.10 1.64 -32.70
N SER A 144 0.35 2.89 -32.86
CA SER A 144 1.48 3.22 -33.74
C SER A 144 2.80 2.66 -33.20
N LEU A 145 3.86 2.71 -34.00
CA LEU A 145 5.19 2.27 -33.57
C LEU A 145 5.73 3.11 -32.41
N GLU A 146 5.51 4.43 -32.45
CA GLU A 146 5.90 5.34 -31.36
C GLU A 146 5.12 5.01 -30.08
N GLN A 147 3.81 4.77 -30.21
CA GLN A 147 2.92 4.41 -29.11
C GLN A 147 3.33 3.08 -28.48
N THR A 148 3.61 2.08 -29.30
CA THR A 148 4.03 0.74 -28.84
C THR A 148 5.39 0.80 -28.13
N SER A 149 6.36 1.52 -28.70
CA SER A 149 7.67 1.75 -28.05
C SER A 149 7.50 2.44 -26.69
N ALA A 150 6.67 3.49 -26.63
CA ALA A 150 6.41 4.22 -25.39
C ALA A 150 5.69 3.35 -24.35
N ALA A 151 4.70 2.54 -24.75
CA ALA A 151 3.97 1.65 -23.86
C ALA A 151 4.87 0.57 -23.25
N CYS A 152 5.74 -0.05 -24.06
CA CYS A 152 6.73 -1.01 -23.58
C CYS A 152 7.73 -0.35 -22.62
N ALA A 153 8.22 0.85 -22.94
CA ALA A 153 9.16 1.56 -22.09
C ALA A 153 8.53 2.00 -20.76
N LEU A 154 7.27 2.42 -20.79
CA LEU A 154 6.48 2.74 -19.59
C LEU A 154 6.31 1.50 -18.70
N LEU A 155 5.95 0.35 -19.28
CA LEU A 155 5.82 -0.91 -18.55
C LEU A 155 7.16 -1.36 -17.94
N GLN A 156 8.27 -1.19 -18.66
CA GLN A 156 9.60 -1.49 -18.16
C GLN A 156 10.01 -0.58 -16.99
N ASP A 157 9.74 0.72 -17.10
CA ASP A 157 10.00 1.68 -16.04
C ASP A 157 9.15 1.40 -14.79
N LEU A 158 7.88 1.04 -14.99
CA LEU A 158 6.99 0.60 -13.93
C LEU A 158 7.55 -0.66 -13.26
N HIS A 159 7.96 -1.66 -14.04
CA HIS A 159 8.52 -2.89 -13.50
C HIS A 159 9.77 -2.60 -12.65
N LYS A 160 10.71 -1.79 -13.16
CA LYS A 160 11.90 -1.35 -12.42
C LYS A 160 11.54 -0.62 -11.12
N ALA A 161 10.52 0.24 -11.13
CA ALA A 161 10.03 0.92 -9.94
C ALA A 161 9.42 -0.04 -8.90
N CYS A 162 8.69 -1.07 -9.33
CA CYS A 162 8.05 -2.04 -8.44
C CYS A 162 9.06 -2.96 -7.74
N ILE A 163 10.16 -3.30 -8.41
CA ILE A 163 11.21 -4.19 -7.89
C ILE A 163 12.33 -3.44 -7.15
N ALA A 164 12.34 -2.11 -7.19
CA ALA A 164 13.37 -1.28 -6.56
C ALA A 164 13.45 -1.46 -5.03
N THR A 165 12.41 -1.99 -4.41
CA THR A 165 12.37 -2.30 -2.98
C THR A 165 11.65 -3.61 -2.72
N PRO A 166 12.08 -4.42 -1.74
CA PRO A 166 11.33 -5.59 -1.29
C PRO A 166 10.07 -5.21 -0.48
N LEU A 167 9.96 -3.96 -0.01
CA LEU A 167 8.81 -3.47 0.75
C LEU A 167 7.61 -3.19 -0.14
N GLY A 168 6.39 -3.36 0.39
CA GLY A 168 5.15 -3.09 -0.34
C GLY A 168 5.04 -1.62 -0.75
N ASN A 169 5.10 -1.34 -2.06
CA ASN A 169 5.09 0.01 -2.64
C ASN A 169 4.04 0.16 -3.76
N VAL A 170 2.94 -0.61 -3.70
CA VAL A 170 1.89 -0.65 -4.75
C VAL A 170 1.34 0.73 -5.06
N GLU A 171 0.94 1.47 -4.03
CA GLU A 171 0.30 2.80 -4.16
C GLU A 171 1.25 3.81 -4.81
N GLU A 172 2.52 3.78 -4.41
CA GLU A 172 3.55 4.67 -4.94
C GLU A 172 3.86 4.36 -6.40
N CYS A 173 3.95 3.07 -6.74
CA CYS A 173 4.14 2.60 -8.10
C CYS A 173 2.94 2.90 -9.00
N TYR A 174 1.71 2.75 -8.49
CA TYR A 174 0.50 3.13 -9.22
C TYR A 174 0.46 4.63 -9.48
N ARG A 175 0.72 5.46 -8.46
CA ARG A 175 0.84 6.92 -8.64
C ARG A 175 1.94 7.30 -9.63
N TYR A 176 3.08 6.61 -9.61
CA TYR A 176 4.14 6.80 -10.59
C TYR A 176 3.65 6.46 -12.01
N PHE A 177 3.01 5.29 -12.18
CA PHE A 177 2.42 4.86 -13.44
C PHE A 177 1.43 5.89 -13.99
N THR A 178 0.47 6.34 -13.18
CA THR A 178 -0.53 7.33 -13.58
C THR A 178 0.13 8.66 -14.00
N ASN A 179 1.17 9.10 -13.29
CA ASN A 179 1.92 10.30 -13.67
C ASN A 179 2.66 10.14 -15.01
N VAL A 180 3.27 8.98 -15.27
CA VAL A 180 3.91 8.69 -16.57
C VAL A 180 2.84 8.63 -17.68
N LEU A 181 1.69 8.03 -17.41
CA LEU A 181 0.57 7.97 -18.34
C LEU A 181 0.11 9.39 -18.75
N PHE A 182 -0.03 10.31 -17.78
CA PHE A 182 -0.35 11.71 -18.05
C PHE A 182 0.72 12.45 -18.85
N CYS A 183 2.00 12.08 -18.73
CA CYS A 183 3.06 12.64 -19.58
C CYS A 183 2.85 12.32 -21.06
N HIS A 184 2.05 11.30 -21.38
CA HIS A 184 1.77 10.87 -22.75
C HIS A 184 0.35 11.20 -23.25
N GLY A 185 -0.50 11.77 -22.40
CA GLY A 185 -1.87 12.15 -22.74
C GLY A 185 -2.17 13.65 -22.73
N VAL A 186 -1.25 14.48 -22.21
CA VAL A 186 -1.42 15.94 -22.15
C VAL A 186 -0.33 16.64 -22.94
N ARG A 187 -0.70 17.62 -23.76
CA ARG A 187 0.26 18.43 -24.51
C ARG A 187 0.85 19.55 -23.66
N ARG A 188 1.98 19.31 -23.00
CA ARG A 188 2.77 20.36 -22.32
C ARG A 188 4.28 20.17 -22.53
N PRO A 189 4.83 20.60 -23.67
CA PRO A 189 6.28 20.61 -23.90
C PRO A 189 7.00 21.47 -22.84
N PRO A 190 8.21 21.10 -22.36
CA PRO A 190 9.02 19.92 -22.67
C PRO A 190 8.70 18.66 -21.82
N PHE A 191 7.70 18.71 -20.94
CA PHE A 191 7.47 17.69 -19.91
C PHE A 191 6.51 16.57 -20.33
N SER A 192 5.70 16.81 -21.35
CA SER A 192 4.68 15.86 -21.82
C SER A 192 4.39 16.06 -23.30
N ILE A 193 4.02 14.96 -23.94
CA ILE A 193 3.67 14.86 -25.36
C ILE A 193 2.29 14.22 -25.44
N ASP A 194 1.45 14.72 -26.33
CA ASP A 194 0.16 14.14 -26.65
C ASP A 194 0.37 13.00 -27.66
N LEU A 195 0.72 11.82 -27.16
CA LEU A 195 1.06 10.64 -27.96
C LEU A 195 -0.11 9.66 -28.08
N PHE A 196 -0.90 9.50 -27.01
CA PHE A 196 -2.05 8.61 -26.98
C PHE A 196 -3.35 9.40 -26.91
N LYS A 197 -4.39 8.88 -27.56
CA LYS A 197 -5.75 9.36 -27.36
C LYS A 197 -6.27 8.94 -25.98
N GLU A 198 -7.29 9.64 -25.48
CA GLU A 198 -7.92 9.33 -24.19
C GLU A 198 -8.38 7.87 -24.09
N GLU A 199 -9.05 7.34 -25.11
CA GLU A 199 -9.50 5.94 -25.17
C GLU A 199 -8.33 4.95 -25.07
N GLN A 200 -7.20 5.26 -25.73
CA GLN A 200 -6.01 4.41 -25.73
C GLN A 200 -5.31 4.43 -24.36
N LEU A 201 -5.29 5.57 -23.67
CA LEU A 201 -4.75 5.70 -22.32
C LEU A 201 -5.57 4.88 -21.32
N LEU A 202 -6.90 4.97 -21.41
CA LEU A 202 -7.80 4.18 -20.55
C LEU A 202 -7.64 2.67 -20.79
N ALA A 203 -7.53 2.26 -22.06
CA ALA A 203 -7.28 0.86 -22.40
C ALA A 203 -5.91 0.38 -21.87
N LEU A 204 -4.87 1.21 -21.96
CA LEU A 204 -3.54 0.88 -21.45
C LEU A 204 -3.52 0.82 -19.91
N GLU A 205 -4.21 1.74 -19.24
CA GLU A 205 -4.39 1.71 -17.79
C GLU A 205 -5.09 0.42 -17.34
N ASP A 206 -6.24 0.11 -17.93
CA ASP A 206 -7.00 -1.10 -17.60
C ASP A 206 -6.17 -2.37 -17.86
N TYR A 207 -5.45 -2.43 -18.98
CA TYR A 207 -4.54 -3.53 -19.27
C TYR A 207 -3.47 -3.71 -18.19
N VAL A 208 -2.76 -2.64 -17.81
CA VAL A 208 -1.67 -2.73 -16.81
C VAL A 208 -2.22 -3.06 -15.42
N VAL A 209 -3.38 -2.53 -15.06
CA VAL A 209 -4.04 -2.86 -13.78
C VAL A 209 -4.43 -4.34 -13.74
N ASN A 210 -5.08 -4.84 -14.78
CA ASN A 210 -5.59 -6.20 -14.83
C ASN A 210 -4.52 -7.27 -15.04
N THR A 211 -3.41 -6.93 -15.69
CA THR A 211 -2.31 -7.88 -15.95
C THR A 211 -1.20 -7.75 -14.93
N TYR A 212 -0.62 -6.56 -14.75
CA TYR A 212 0.56 -6.36 -13.93
C TYR A 212 0.21 -6.18 -12.45
N PHE A 213 -0.63 -5.19 -12.11
CA PHE A 213 -0.94 -4.89 -10.71
C PHE A 213 -1.75 -5.99 -10.02
N ARG A 214 -2.64 -6.68 -10.75
CA ARG A 214 -3.35 -7.87 -10.25
C ARG A 214 -2.39 -8.96 -9.76
N HIS A 215 -1.24 -9.12 -10.41
CA HIS A 215 -0.20 -10.10 -10.07
C HIS A 215 1.02 -9.48 -9.38
N PHE A 216 0.88 -8.26 -8.84
CA PHE A 216 2.00 -7.49 -8.26
C PHE A 216 2.81 -8.29 -7.23
N LYS A 217 2.14 -9.04 -6.35
CA LYS A 217 2.81 -9.85 -5.31
C LYS A 217 3.70 -10.94 -5.91
N LEU A 218 3.30 -11.54 -7.03
CA LEU A 218 4.06 -12.59 -7.71
C LEU A 218 5.32 -12.02 -8.35
N TYR A 219 5.19 -10.89 -9.08
CA TYR A 219 6.36 -10.19 -9.61
C TYR A 219 7.32 -9.79 -8.49
N LYS A 220 6.80 -9.25 -7.39
CA LYS A 220 7.66 -8.85 -6.28
C LYS A 220 8.39 -10.04 -5.65
N TYR A 221 7.71 -11.17 -5.45
CA TYR A 221 8.32 -12.38 -4.92
C TYR A 221 9.49 -12.90 -5.78
N VAL A 222 9.34 -12.88 -7.11
CA VAL A 222 10.36 -13.41 -8.03
C VAL A 222 11.56 -12.46 -8.16
N PHE A 223 11.30 -11.16 -8.22
CA PHE A 223 12.31 -10.15 -8.59
C PHE A 223 12.96 -9.44 -7.40
N THR A 224 12.42 -9.55 -6.18
CA THR A 224 13.02 -8.93 -4.99
C THR A 224 13.63 -9.97 -4.05
N PRO A 225 14.76 -9.67 -3.38
CA PRO A 225 15.33 -10.56 -2.37
C PRO A 225 14.41 -10.66 -1.16
N GLN A 226 14.28 -11.86 -0.59
CA GLN A 226 13.51 -12.05 0.63
C GLN A 226 14.27 -11.45 1.82
N VAL A 227 13.72 -10.39 2.42
CA VAL A 227 14.26 -9.79 3.64
C VAL A 227 13.68 -10.51 4.84
N ARG A 228 14.52 -11.09 5.70
CA ARG A 228 14.14 -11.68 6.98
C ARG A 228 14.68 -10.81 8.11
N LEU A 229 13.81 -10.48 9.05
CA LEU A 229 14.20 -9.78 10.27
C LEU A 229 14.40 -10.82 11.37
N ASP A 230 15.64 -10.98 11.81
CA ASP A 230 15.96 -11.81 12.97
C ASP A 230 15.95 -10.93 14.22
N LEU A 231 14.98 -11.15 15.10
CA LEU A 231 14.77 -10.36 16.31
C LEU A 231 15.37 -11.08 17.51
N SER A 232 16.53 -10.63 17.98
CA SER A 232 17.08 -11.05 19.27
C SER A 232 16.61 -10.09 20.37
N LEU A 233 15.63 -10.54 21.16
CA LEU A 233 15.11 -9.77 22.30
C LEU A 233 15.93 -10.08 23.56
N THR A 234 16.77 -9.15 23.97
CA THR A 234 17.47 -9.23 25.26
C THR A 234 16.68 -8.47 26.32
N TYR A 235 16.05 -9.19 27.23
CA TYR A 235 15.35 -8.60 28.37
C TYR A 235 16.35 -8.23 29.46
N MET A 236 16.43 -6.94 29.79
CA MET A 236 17.26 -6.46 30.90
C MET A 236 16.74 -7.05 32.23
N GLY A 237 17.60 -7.75 32.96
CA GLY A 237 17.29 -8.36 34.26
C GLY A 237 16.93 -9.85 34.22
N LEU A 238 16.80 -10.46 33.05
CA LEU A 238 16.74 -11.92 32.91
C LEU A 238 18.13 -12.46 32.57
N GLN A 239 18.62 -13.43 33.35
CA GLN A 239 19.81 -14.19 32.98
C GLN A 239 19.53 -14.90 31.63
N PRO A 240 20.47 -14.90 30.67
CA PRO A 240 20.32 -15.65 29.45
C PRO A 240 19.95 -17.11 29.77
N PRO A 241 19.02 -17.75 29.04
CA PRO A 241 18.74 -19.16 29.23
C PRO A 241 20.07 -19.92 29.15
N LYS A 242 20.43 -20.65 30.20
CA LYS A 242 21.54 -21.60 30.11
C LYS A 242 21.12 -22.60 29.03
N LEU A 243 21.83 -22.62 27.91
CA LEU A 243 21.73 -23.71 26.94
C LEU A 243 22.20 -24.96 27.68
N TRP A 244 21.26 -25.80 28.10
CA TRP A 244 21.59 -27.13 28.56
C TRP A 244 22.10 -27.88 27.33
N PRO A 245 23.19 -28.66 27.42
CA PRO A 245 23.66 -29.45 26.30
C PRO A 245 22.51 -30.33 25.78
N GLU A 246 22.21 -30.27 24.48
CA GLU A 246 21.47 -31.32 23.76
C GLU A 246 22.27 -32.62 23.87
N SER A 247 22.16 -33.28 25.00
CA SER A 247 22.60 -34.65 25.18
C SER A 247 21.70 -35.30 26.21
N GLU A 248 20.89 -36.23 25.71
CA GLU A 248 20.26 -37.35 26.41
C GLU A 248 18.72 -37.36 26.59
N MET A 249 17.95 -36.36 26.13
CA MET A 249 16.46 -36.48 26.10
C MET A 249 15.84 -36.77 24.73
N GLU A 250 16.53 -36.52 23.61
CA GLU A 250 15.96 -36.75 22.27
C GLU A 250 15.95 -38.23 21.82
N LYS A 251 16.56 -39.14 22.59
CA LYS A 251 16.67 -40.56 22.22
C LYS A 251 15.53 -41.46 22.70
N GLU A 252 14.63 -40.99 23.56
CA GLU A 252 13.46 -41.78 23.99
C GLU A 252 12.16 -41.36 23.29
N GLU A 253 11.97 -40.09 22.90
CA GLU A 253 10.75 -39.66 22.18
C GLU A 253 10.68 -40.12 20.72
N SER A 254 11.81 -40.52 20.12
CA SER A 254 11.88 -40.94 18.72
C SER A 254 11.49 -42.40 18.47
N LYS A 255 11.18 -43.19 19.51
CA LYS A 255 10.69 -44.58 19.36
C LYS A 255 9.19 -44.78 19.54
N GLU A 256 8.47 -43.83 20.13
CA GLU A 256 7.01 -43.97 20.35
C GLU A 256 6.15 -43.30 19.26
N VAL A 257 6.72 -42.40 18.46
CA VAL A 257 5.97 -41.63 17.45
C VAL A 257 5.78 -42.38 16.12
N GLU A 258 6.54 -43.44 15.84
CA GLU A 258 6.47 -44.14 14.55
C GLU A 258 5.40 -45.25 14.46
N GLU A 259 4.79 -45.66 15.59
CA GLU A 259 3.80 -46.75 15.61
C GLU A 259 2.33 -46.29 15.72
N GLN A 260 2.07 -44.99 15.87
CA GLN A 260 0.70 -44.46 16.04
C GLN A 260 0.15 -43.66 14.84
N ALA A 261 0.83 -43.65 13.69
CA ALA A 261 0.38 -42.93 12.50
C ALA A 261 -0.54 -43.75 11.56
N VAL A 262 -0.83 -45.03 11.86
CA VAL A 262 -1.67 -45.86 10.98
C VAL A 262 -2.77 -46.58 11.77
N THR A 263 -3.79 -45.86 12.23
CA THR A 263 -5.21 -46.29 12.15
C THR A 263 -6.15 -45.20 12.67
N LEU A 264 -6.73 -44.42 11.75
CA LEU A 264 -8.00 -43.73 11.98
C LEU A 264 -9.11 -44.63 11.45
N GLN A 265 -9.82 -45.33 12.35
CA GLN A 265 -11.26 -45.63 12.21
C GLN A 265 -11.84 -46.26 13.51
N GLU A 266 -12.94 -45.64 13.94
CA GLU A 266 -13.91 -45.93 15.01
C GLU A 266 -13.98 -47.35 15.60
N LYS A 267 -13.98 -47.47 16.94
CA LYS A 267 -15.04 -48.17 17.68
C LYS A 267 -15.06 -47.88 19.18
N GLU A 268 -16.29 -47.73 19.69
CA GLU A 268 -16.74 -47.61 21.08
C GLU A 268 -16.20 -48.65 22.07
N LEU A 269 -16.18 -48.23 23.34
CA LEU A 269 -16.31 -49.01 24.60
C LEU A 269 -15.22 -50.04 24.93
N GLU A 270 -14.42 -49.78 25.97
CA GLU A 270 -14.64 -50.35 27.31
C GLU A 270 -13.60 -49.86 28.33
N THR A 271 -14.07 -49.78 29.56
CA THR A 271 -13.40 -49.37 30.80
C THR A 271 -12.13 -50.18 31.10
N VAL A 272 -10.97 -49.53 31.17
CA VAL A 272 -9.82 -49.99 31.97
C VAL A 272 -9.10 -48.77 32.53
N ALA A 273 -9.26 -48.51 33.83
CA ALA A 273 -8.39 -47.61 34.59
C ALA A 273 -7.00 -48.26 34.73
N PRO A 274 -5.90 -47.53 34.49
CA PRO A 274 -4.91 -47.31 35.57
C PRO A 274 -4.03 -46.05 35.36
N PRO A 275 -3.01 -45.80 36.20
CA PRO A 275 -2.99 -45.59 37.65
C PRO A 275 -2.78 -44.08 37.97
N GLU A 276 -3.09 -43.66 39.20
CA GLU A 276 -2.69 -42.34 39.71
C GLU A 276 -1.15 -42.18 39.69
N PRO A 277 -0.61 -41.11 39.08
CA PRO A 277 0.72 -40.62 39.41
C PRO A 277 0.60 -39.46 40.40
N GLU A 278 1.46 -39.47 41.40
CA GLU A 278 1.61 -38.42 42.42
C GLU A 278 1.62 -36.99 41.84
N PRO A 279 1.12 -35.99 42.58
CA PRO A 279 0.85 -34.66 42.03
C PRO A 279 2.16 -33.94 41.67
N SER A 280 2.56 -34.05 40.40
CA SER A 280 3.65 -33.24 39.86
C SER A 280 3.33 -31.75 40.08
N HIS A 281 4.35 -30.96 40.42
CA HIS A 281 4.21 -29.51 40.64
C HIS A 281 3.49 -28.78 39.48
N ILE A 282 3.53 -29.35 38.28
CA ILE A 282 2.82 -28.90 37.08
C ILE A 282 1.30 -29.05 37.22
N HIS A 283 0.80 -30.15 37.80
CA HIS A 283 -0.63 -30.32 38.07
C HIS A 283 -1.15 -29.31 39.10
N VAL A 284 -0.37 -29.05 40.15
CA VAL A 284 -0.71 -28.02 41.16
C VAL A 284 -0.76 -26.63 40.53
N LEU A 285 0.23 -26.29 39.70
CA LEU A 285 0.27 -24.99 39.02
C LEU A 285 -0.88 -24.83 38.01
N ARG A 286 -1.19 -25.87 37.23
CA ARG A 286 -2.34 -25.85 36.30
C ARG A 286 -3.67 -25.69 37.05
N ALA A 287 -3.86 -26.37 38.17
CA ALA A 287 -5.04 -26.21 39.01
C ALA A 287 -5.14 -24.78 39.57
N TYR A 288 -4.02 -24.21 40.02
CA TYR A 288 -3.96 -22.83 40.49
C TYR A 288 -4.28 -21.81 39.38
N ILE A 289 -3.70 -21.96 38.20
CA ILE A 289 -3.99 -21.08 37.06
C ILE A 289 -5.46 -21.17 36.68
N LYS A 290 -6.02 -22.39 36.59
CA LYS A 290 -7.42 -22.61 36.22
C LYS A 290 -8.38 -21.96 37.23
N THR A 291 -8.11 -22.13 38.52
CA THR A 291 -8.92 -21.52 39.58
C THR A 291 -8.82 -19.99 39.56
N GLN A 292 -7.63 -19.44 39.34
CA GLN A 292 -7.44 -17.99 39.25
C GLN A 292 -8.15 -17.39 38.02
N VAL A 293 -8.04 -18.02 36.85
CA VAL A 293 -8.73 -17.56 35.63
C VAL A 293 -10.25 -17.58 35.81
N ASN A 294 -10.79 -18.64 36.40
CA ASN A 294 -12.23 -18.71 36.67
C ASN A 294 -12.70 -17.60 37.63
N LYS A 295 -11.90 -17.31 38.67
CA LYS A 295 -12.20 -16.24 39.63
C LYS A 295 -12.20 -14.84 38.97
N GLU A 296 -11.25 -14.57 38.08
CA GLU A 296 -11.21 -13.30 37.34
C GLU A 296 -12.36 -13.19 36.33
N LEU A 297 -12.72 -14.30 35.68
CA LEU A 297 -13.85 -14.34 34.76
C LEU A 297 -15.18 -14.03 35.45
N GLU A 298 -15.41 -14.60 36.64
CA GLU A 298 -16.60 -14.32 37.45
C GLU A 298 -16.66 -12.88 37.95
N GLN A 299 -15.51 -12.28 38.28
CA GLN A 299 -15.44 -10.85 38.65
C GLN A 299 -15.79 -9.96 37.46
N LEU A 300 -15.23 -10.27 36.28
CA LEU A 300 -15.50 -9.51 35.07
C LEU A 300 -16.97 -9.62 34.65
N GLN A 301 -17.56 -10.81 34.71
CA GLN A 301 -18.98 -11.02 34.44
C GLN A 301 -19.87 -10.17 35.35
N ARG A 302 -19.61 -10.17 36.66
CA ARG A 302 -20.35 -9.33 37.61
C ARG A 302 -20.23 -7.83 37.31
N LEU A 303 -19.02 -7.35 37.01
CA LEU A 303 -18.79 -5.94 36.70
C LEU A 303 -19.55 -5.53 35.42
N VAL A 304 -19.52 -6.38 34.39
CA VAL A 304 -20.25 -6.12 33.13
C VAL A 304 -21.76 -6.08 33.38
N GLU A 305 -22.29 -7.01 34.16
CA GLU A 305 -23.73 -7.06 34.49
C GLU A 305 -24.17 -5.83 35.30
N GLU A 306 -23.39 -5.38 36.28
CA GLU A 306 -23.63 -4.15 37.03
C GLU A 306 -23.61 -2.91 36.11
N ARG A 307 -22.64 -2.84 35.18
CA ARG A 307 -22.56 -1.75 34.20
C ARG A 307 -23.77 -1.74 33.26
N LEU A 308 -24.22 -2.92 32.83
CA LEU A 308 -25.37 -3.06 31.95
C LEU A 308 -26.65 -2.63 32.66
N LYS A 309 -26.86 -3.11 33.90
CA LYS A 309 -27.99 -2.73 34.73
C LYS A 309 -28.04 -1.23 35.03
N ALA A 310 -26.90 -0.63 35.40
CA ALA A 310 -26.82 0.82 35.60
C ALA A 310 -27.13 1.62 34.31
N SER A 311 -26.76 1.08 33.14
CA SER A 311 -27.08 1.69 31.85
C SER A 311 -28.57 1.59 31.52
N GLU A 312 -29.22 0.46 31.86
CA GLU A 312 -30.64 0.23 31.69
C GLU A 312 -31.48 1.13 32.62
N GLU A 313 -31.09 1.25 33.89
CA GLU A 313 -31.70 2.17 34.86
C GLU A 313 -31.57 3.62 34.40
N ARG A 314 -30.42 3.99 33.83
CA ARG A 314 -30.21 5.33 33.25
C ARG A 314 -31.09 5.56 32.03
N LEU A 315 -31.28 4.55 31.18
CA LEU A 315 -32.11 4.66 29.98
C LEU A 315 -33.60 4.71 30.34
N SER A 316 -34.05 3.86 31.25
CA SER A 316 -35.43 3.85 31.76
C SER A 316 -35.79 5.14 32.50
N SER A 317 -34.86 5.72 33.27
CA SER A 317 -35.03 7.05 33.89
C SER A 317 -35.21 8.16 32.84
N LYS A 318 -34.50 8.08 31.70
CA LYS A 318 -34.67 9.04 30.59
C LYS A 318 -35.99 8.83 29.86
N LEU A 319 -36.41 7.59 29.64
CA LEU A 319 -37.69 7.27 29.00
C LEU A 319 -38.87 7.76 29.85
N THR A 320 -38.86 7.48 31.15
CA THR A 320 -39.88 7.96 32.08
C THR A 320 -39.93 9.49 32.20
N ALA A 321 -38.78 10.17 32.14
CA ALA A 321 -38.75 11.64 32.06
C ALA A 321 -39.35 12.21 30.77
N LEU A 322 -39.23 11.48 29.65
CA LEU A 322 -39.85 11.85 28.37
C LEU A 322 -41.34 11.49 28.30
N GLU A 323 -41.78 10.50 29.07
CA GLU A 323 -43.16 10.02 29.13
C GLU A 323 -44.04 10.83 30.11
N GLN A 324 -43.44 11.68 30.97
CA GLN A 324 -44.21 12.64 31.76
C GLN A 324 -44.89 13.67 30.84
N PRO A 325 -46.24 13.79 30.86
CA PRO A 325 -46.94 14.75 30.03
C PRO A 325 -46.54 16.18 30.43
N PHE A 326 -46.22 17.01 29.43
CA PHE A 326 -45.97 18.44 29.56
C PHE A 326 -47.06 19.14 30.41
N GLN A 327 -46.80 19.35 31.70
CA GLN A 327 -47.55 20.33 32.47
C GLN A 327 -46.95 21.71 32.18
N LEU A 328 -47.72 22.52 31.43
CA LEU A 328 -47.43 23.92 31.16
C LEU A 328 -47.42 24.74 32.47
N PRO A 329 -46.49 25.70 32.65
CA PRO A 329 -46.48 26.59 33.81
C PRO A 329 -47.66 27.59 33.77
N PRO A 330 -48.13 28.11 34.92
CA PRO A 330 -49.31 28.97 34.98
C PRO A 330 -49.01 30.33 34.35
N GLY A 331 -49.60 30.57 33.18
CA GLY A 331 -49.54 31.85 32.48
C GLY A 331 -50.41 32.91 33.18
N LYS A 332 -49.78 34.03 33.52
CA LYS A 332 -50.42 35.28 33.98
C LYS A 332 -51.49 35.74 32.98
N SER A 333 -52.76 35.71 33.35
CA SER A 333 -53.83 36.42 32.64
C SER A 333 -53.97 37.85 33.19
N LYS A 334 -53.55 38.82 32.38
CA LYS A 334 -54.09 40.19 32.45
C LYS A 334 -55.31 40.23 31.54
N SER A 335 -56.48 40.63 32.05
CA SER A 335 -57.58 41.15 31.22
C SER A 335 -58.18 42.40 31.87
N LYS A 336 -58.48 43.36 30.98
CA LYS A 336 -59.04 44.70 31.21
C LYS A 336 -60.56 44.65 31.44
N THR A 337 -61.01 45.49 32.38
CA THR A 337 -62.13 46.44 32.29
C THR A 337 -63.52 45.97 31.82
N LYS A 338 -64.51 46.00 32.72
CA LYS A 338 -65.62 46.97 32.66
C LYS A 338 -66.21 47.21 34.04
#